data_AF-A0A9W6UDI8-F1
#
_entry.id   AF-A0A9W6UDI8-F1
#
_cell.length_a   1.000
_cell.length_b   1.000
_cell.length_c   1.000
_cell.angle_alpha   90.00
_cell.angle_beta   90.00
_cell.angle_gamma   90.00
#
_symmetry.space_group_name_H-M   'P 1'
#
loop_
_entity.id
_entity.type
_entity.pdbx_description
1 polymer ?
#
loop_
_entity_poly.entity_id
_entity_poly.type
_entity_poly.pdbx_seq_one_letter_code
_entity_poly.pdbx_strand_id
1 'polypeptide(L)'
;MTSTEEDSSKSGSPSTVYRTRPAYPYPSVEKYSGSGDVNDAANWEEGEALYSNLTAHWLGVDFFDVFTPVMEPYVKRGWSAFHQCLTW
;
A
#
# COMPACT_ATOMS: atom_id res chain seq x y z
N MET A 1 -17.59 20.16 -22.90
CA MET A 1 -18.79 20.26 -22.06
C MET A 1 -18.30 20.20 -20.62
N THR A 2 -18.49 21.28 -19.87
CA THR A 2 -18.00 21.45 -18.50
C THR A 2 -19.18 21.26 -17.56
N SER A 3 -19.02 20.42 -16.54
CA SER A 3 -19.97 20.30 -15.43
C SER A 3 -19.15 20.48 -14.17
N THR A 4 -19.26 21.65 -13.55
CA THR A 4 -18.77 21.91 -12.20
C THR A 4 -19.95 21.67 -11.28
N GLU A 5 -19.91 20.58 -10.53
CA GLU A 5 -20.86 20.31 -9.45
C GLU A 5 -20.31 20.96 -8.17
N GLU A 6 -20.95 22.05 -7.74
CA GLU A 6 -20.73 22.63 -6.41
C GLU A 6 -21.62 21.89 -5.40
N ASP A 7 -21.09 20.87 -4.73
CA ASP A 7 -21.69 20.37 -3.49
C ASP A 7 -21.17 21.22 -2.32
N SER A 8 -21.93 22.23 -1.94
CA SER A 8 -21.68 23.03 -0.74
C SER A 8 -22.70 22.67 0.34
N SER A 9 -22.63 21.45 0.85
CA SER A 9 -23.31 21.03 2.07
C SER A 9 -22.60 21.62 3.31
N LYS A 10 -22.74 22.92 3.53
CA LYS A 10 -22.22 23.62 4.72
C LYS A 10 -23.20 23.46 5.89
N SER A 11 -23.16 22.32 6.57
CA SER A 11 -23.77 22.17 7.90
C SER A 11 -22.68 22.28 8.97
N GLY A 12 -22.68 23.36 9.75
CA GLY A 12 -21.76 23.52 10.86
C GLY A 12 -22.08 24.75 11.69
N SER A 13 -22.26 24.56 13.00
CA SER A 13 -22.16 25.62 14.00
C SER A 13 -20.92 26.46 13.77
N PRO A 14 -20.90 27.76 14.13
CA PRO A 14 -19.71 28.60 13.93
C PRO A 14 -18.55 28.08 14.79
N SER A 15 -17.78 27.15 14.23
CA SER A 15 -16.52 26.70 14.77
C SER A 15 -15.47 27.70 14.31
N THR A 16 -14.89 28.43 15.25
CA THR A 16 -13.71 29.24 14.97
C THR A 16 -12.60 28.31 14.49
N VAL A 17 -12.13 28.51 13.26
CA VAL A 17 -10.99 27.77 12.70
C VAL A 17 -9.72 28.42 13.23
N TYR A 18 -9.04 27.74 14.15
CA TYR A 18 -7.80 28.24 14.76
C TYR A 18 -6.54 27.84 13.98
N ARG A 19 -6.62 26.75 13.20
CA ARG A 19 -5.47 26.17 12.52
C ARG A 19 -5.91 25.32 11.34
N THR A 20 -5.20 25.41 10.23
CA THR A 20 -5.39 24.60 9.03
C THR A 20 -4.07 23.94 8.62
N ARG A 21 -4.14 22.77 7.99
CA ARG A 21 -2.98 22.03 7.47
C ARG A 21 -3.32 21.33 6.15
N PRO A 22 -2.40 21.31 5.16
CA PRO A 22 -2.59 20.52 3.95
C PRO A 22 -2.38 19.03 4.24
N ALA A 23 -3.23 18.17 3.67
CA ALA A 23 -3.06 16.73 3.75
C ALA A 23 -2.29 16.20 2.53
N TYR A 24 -1.17 15.52 2.78
CA TYR A 24 -0.34 14.89 1.75
C TYR A 24 -0.50 13.36 1.76
N PRO A 25 -0.33 12.69 0.61
CA PRO A 25 -0.39 11.24 0.53
C PRO A 25 0.77 10.61 1.32
N TYR A 26 0.49 9.51 2.03
CA TYR A 26 1.53 8.73 2.70
C TYR A 26 2.57 8.23 1.67
N PRO A 27 3.90 8.25 1.99
CA PRO A 27 4.52 8.50 3.28
C PRO A 27 4.95 9.95 3.55
N SER A 28 4.61 10.89 2.67
CA SER A 28 5.00 12.30 2.80
C SER A 28 4.38 12.94 4.05
N VAL A 29 5.09 13.91 4.62
CA VAL A 29 4.64 14.66 5.80
C VAL A 29 4.59 16.15 5.52
N GLU A 30 3.90 16.92 6.35
CA GLU A 30 3.88 18.38 6.24
C GLU A 30 5.21 18.99 6.70
N LYS A 31 5.76 19.92 5.91
CA LYS A 31 6.96 20.68 6.27
C LYS A 31 6.64 22.17 6.24
N TYR A 32 7.02 22.89 7.30
CA TYR A 32 6.85 24.34 7.34
C TYR A 32 7.84 24.99 6.37
N SER A 33 7.35 25.91 5.55
CA SER A 33 8.16 26.62 4.53
C SER A 33 9.26 27.51 5.12
N GLY A 34 9.18 27.81 6.42
CA GLY A 34 10.13 28.67 7.14
C GLY A 34 9.68 30.12 7.29
N SER A 35 8.53 30.50 6.72
CA SER A 35 7.96 31.85 6.85
C SER A 35 6.43 31.85 6.76
N GLY A 36 5.79 32.93 7.22
CA GLY A 36 4.33 33.07 7.27
C GLY A 36 3.71 32.72 8.62
N ASP A 37 2.37 32.68 8.68
CA ASP A 37 1.65 32.22 9.86
C ASP A 37 1.67 30.69 9.90
N VAL A 38 2.15 30.14 11.02
CA VAL A 38 2.16 28.70 11.25
C VAL A 38 0.75 28.11 11.30
N ASN A 39 -0.30 28.89 11.47
CA ASN A 39 -1.68 28.40 11.53
C ASN A 39 -2.37 28.30 10.16
N ASP A 40 -1.76 28.86 9.12
CA ASP A 40 -2.28 28.88 7.75
C ASP A 40 -1.64 27.76 6.91
N ALA A 41 -2.48 26.91 6.32
CA ALA A 41 -2.07 25.80 5.45
C ALA A 41 -1.24 26.24 4.25
N ALA A 42 -1.39 27.49 3.77
CA ALA A 42 -0.62 28.01 2.64
C ALA A 42 0.90 28.11 2.90
N ASN A 43 1.32 28.10 4.18
CA ASN A 43 2.72 28.22 4.58
C ASN A 43 3.39 26.86 4.82
N TRP A 44 2.75 25.76 4.42
CA TRP A 44 3.23 24.38 4.55
C TRP A 44 3.37 23.72 3.18
N GLU A 45 4.45 22.99 2.99
CA GLU A 45 4.78 22.25 1.77
C GLU A 45 4.86 20.75 2.04
N GLU A 46 4.86 19.94 0.98
CA GLU A 46 5.11 18.51 1.08
C GLU A 46 6.57 18.28 1.48
N GLY A 47 6.76 17.52 2.56
CA GLY A 47 8.05 17.13 3.10
C GLY A 47 8.34 15.66 2.91
N GLU A 48 9.62 15.33 3.04
CA GLU A 48 10.13 13.96 2.93
C GLU A 48 9.54 13.02 3.98
N ALA A 49 9.41 11.74 3.63
CA ALA A 49 8.98 10.71 4.54
C ALA A 49 9.88 10.63 5.79
N LEU A 50 9.27 10.70 6.99
CA LEU A 50 10.00 10.50 8.25
C LEU A 50 10.52 9.06 8.40
N TYR A 51 9.80 8.10 7.81
CA TYR A 51 10.14 6.68 7.84
C TYR A 51 10.08 6.14 6.42
N SER A 52 11.25 5.90 5.83
CA SER A 52 11.41 5.29 4.51
C SER A 52 11.93 3.85 4.59
N ASN A 53 12.20 3.34 5.79
CA ASN A 53 12.69 1.98 5.94
C ASN A 53 11.58 1.00 5.57
N LEU A 54 11.86 0.13 4.61
CA LEU A 54 10.94 -0.96 4.25
C LEU A 54 10.65 -1.78 5.50
N THR A 55 9.39 -2.18 5.64
CA THR A 55 9.01 -3.12 6.70
C THR A 55 9.92 -4.34 6.60
N ALA A 56 10.55 -4.70 7.72
CA ALA A 56 11.43 -5.87 7.78
C ALA A 56 10.66 -7.12 7.32
N HIS A 57 11.39 -8.10 6.77
CA HIS A 57 10.79 -9.35 6.33
C HIS A 57 9.97 -9.99 7.46
N TRP A 58 8.71 -10.29 7.17
CA TRP A 58 7.75 -10.89 8.11
C TRP A 58 7.12 -12.13 7.49
N LEU A 59 6.81 -13.12 8.32
CA LEU A 59 6.17 -14.36 7.87
C LEU A 59 4.75 -14.04 7.37
N GLY A 60 4.52 -14.22 6.07
CA GLY A 60 3.26 -13.85 5.42
C GLY A 60 3.39 -12.68 4.45
N VAL A 61 4.59 -12.14 4.22
CA VAL A 61 4.81 -11.12 3.17
C VAL A 61 4.32 -11.60 1.79
N ASP A 62 4.50 -12.90 1.50
CA ASP A 62 4.05 -13.54 0.26
C ASP A 62 2.53 -13.80 0.23
N PHE A 63 1.78 -13.48 1.29
CA PHE A 63 0.32 -13.70 1.34
C PHE A 63 -0.42 -12.88 0.27
N PHE A 64 0.15 -11.74 -0.12
CA PHE A 64 -0.41 -10.87 -1.15
C PHE A 64 0.11 -11.20 -2.56
N ASP A 65 1.02 -12.15 -2.70
CA ASP A 65 1.47 -12.60 -4.00
C ASP A 65 0.34 -13.36 -4.71
N VAL A 66 0.31 -13.27 -6.04
CA VAL A 66 -0.65 -14.02 -6.84
C VAL A 66 -0.42 -15.51 -6.58
N PHE A 67 -1.50 -16.21 -6.17
CA PHE A 67 -1.45 -17.64 -5.97
C PHE A 67 -1.00 -18.35 -7.24
N THR A 68 0.21 -18.91 -7.20
CA THR A 68 0.76 -19.75 -8.27
C THR A 68 0.66 -21.20 -7.80
N PRO A 69 -0.31 -21.99 -8.30
CA PRO A 69 -0.39 -23.39 -7.93
C PRO A 69 0.88 -24.08 -8.39
N VAL A 70 1.59 -24.71 -7.46
CA VAL A 70 2.66 -25.63 -7.79
C VAL A 70 2.02 -26.89 -8.35
N MET A 71 1.68 -26.85 -9.64
CA MET A 71 1.38 -28.04 -10.42
C MET A 71 2.71 -28.72 -10.67
N GLU A 72 3.18 -29.50 -9.70
CA GLU A 72 4.29 -30.40 -9.91
C GLU A 72 3.88 -31.30 -11.10
N PRO A 73 4.59 -31.24 -12.24
CA PRO A 73 4.23 -32.11 -13.36
C PRO A 73 4.37 -33.52 -12.81
N TYR A 74 3.28 -34.28 -12.87
CA TYR A 74 3.22 -35.66 -12.43
C TYR A 74 4.42 -36.39 -13.02
N VAL A 75 5.49 -36.57 -12.23
CA VAL A 75 6.60 -37.43 -12.61
C VAL A 75 5.95 -38.79 -12.70
N LYS A 76 5.71 -39.26 -13.93
CA LYS A 76 5.45 -40.66 -14.21
C LYS A 76 6.62 -41.42 -13.60
N ARG A 77 6.49 -41.81 -12.33
CA ARG A 77 7.35 -42.79 -11.68
C ARG A 77 7.26 -44.01 -12.58
N GLY A 78 8.29 -44.21 -13.39
CA GLY A 78 8.37 -45.33 -14.31
C GLY A 78 8.17 -46.60 -13.53
N TRP A 79 7.09 -47.32 -13.80
CA TRP A 79 6.97 -48.73 -13.46
C TRP A 79 8.00 -49.47 -14.31
N SER A 80 9.23 -49.56 -13.81
CA SER A 80 10.28 -50.39 -14.39
C SER A 80 10.46 -51.62 -13.51
N ALA A 81 9.84 -52.71 -13.98
CA ALA A 81 10.28 -54.10 -13.86
C ALA A 81 10.51 -54.67 -12.44
N PHE A 82 9.45 -55.26 -11.87
CA PHE A 82 9.58 -56.51 -11.11
C PHE A 82 8.99 -57.65 -11.95
N HIS A 83 9.78 -58.22 -12.86
CA HIS A 83 9.54 -59.54 -13.46
C HIS A 83 10.87 -60.28 -13.47
N GLN A 84 11.27 -60.76 -12.31
CA GLN A 84 12.23 -61.84 -12.18
C GLN A 84 11.77 -62.76 -11.05
N CYS A 85 11.22 -63.90 -11.44
CA CYS A 85 11.71 -65.24 -11.08
C CYS A 85 10.53 -66.22 -11.02
N LEU A 86 10.31 -66.96 -12.11
CA LEU A 86 9.64 -68.27 -12.11
C LEU A 86 9.86 -68.93 -13.48
N THR A 87 11.09 -69.38 -13.69
CA THR A 87 11.38 -70.51 -14.58
C THR A 87 11.78 -71.68 -13.68
N TRP A 88 11.18 -72.83 -13.99
CA TRP A 88 11.29 -74.13 -13.33
C TRP A 88 12.71 -74.55 -12.96
#